data_AF-A0A6V8EU56-F1
#
_entry.id   AF-A0A6V8EU56-F1
#
_cell.length_a   1.000
_cell.length_b   1.000
_cell.length_c   1.000
_cell.angle_alpha   90.00
_cell.angle_beta   90.00
_cell.angle_gamma   90.00
#
_symmetry.space_group_name_H-M   'P 1'
#
loop_
_entity.id
_entity.type
_entity.pdbx_description
1 polymer ?
#
loop_
_entity_poly.entity_id
_entity_poly.type
_entity_poly.pdbx_seq_one_letter_code
_entity_poly.pdbx_strand_id
1 'polypeptide(L)'
;MLADNTANRLYLQLVETALEDSIVTDDEAAILRVLGATLGVQPSDTALCLSIARGEELNPFGDMDDVELAMGTVSTYQAALIAALDDEVITEDEWALLDHLRRLLSIQPDQHAMIEEAIHAMAEVDEQGQRRIERLERFMTVCPL
;
A
#
# COMPACT_ATOMS: atom_id res chain seq x y z
N MET A 1 -20.64 -12.41 -2.12
CA MET A 1 -20.61 -11.46 -1.00
C MET A 1 -19.20 -11.47 -0.46
N LEU A 2 -18.63 -10.28 -0.30
CA LEU A 2 -17.27 -10.13 0.21
C LEU A 2 -17.19 -10.67 1.64
N ALA A 3 -16.17 -11.50 1.92
CA ALA A 3 -16.01 -12.07 3.25
C ALA A 3 -15.63 -10.98 4.26
N ASP A 4 -16.28 -10.97 5.41
CA ASP A 4 -15.97 -10.07 6.51
C ASP A 4 -14.73 -10.54 7.28
N ASN A 5 -13.58 -10.10 6.79
CA ASN A 5 -12.30 -10.32 7.43
C ASN A 5 -11.48 -9.02 7.43
N THR A 6 -10.53 -8.93 8.35
CA THR A 6 -9.66 -7.76 8.54
C THR A 6 -8.91 -7.40 7.26
N ALA A 7 -8.44 -8.39 6.49
CA ALA A 7 -7.69 -8.15 5.26
C ALA A 7 -8.53 -7.46 4.17
N ASN A 8 -9.79 -7.89 3.97
CA ASN A 8 -10.72 -7.34 3.00
C ASN A 8 -11.17 -5.92 3.39
N ARG A 9 -11.35 -5.65 4.69
CA ARG A 9 -11.67 -4.30 5.20
C ARG A 9 -10.52 -3.32 4.97
N LEU A 10 -9.30 -3.72 5.30
CA LEU A 10 -8.09 -2.91 5.06
C LEU A 10 -7.87 -2.67 3.58
N TYR A 11 -8.02 -3.72 2.77
CA TYR A 11 -7.90 -3.60 1.33
C TYR A 11 -8.95 -2.64 0.76
N LEU A 12 -10.19 -2.69 1.26
CA LEU A 12 -11.23 -1.75 0.85
C LEU A 12 -10.86 -0.31 1.20
N GLN A 13 -10.38 -0.02 2.42
CA GLN A 13 -9.93 1.33 2.82
C GLN A 13 -8.84 1.86 1.87
N LEU A 14 -7.86 1.02 1.53
CA LEU A 14 -6.78 1.41 0.62
C LEU A 14 -7.29 1.68 -0.80
N VAL A 15 -8.23 0.87 -1.28
CA VAL A 15 -8.85 1.06 -2.59
C VAL A 15 -9.73 2.31 -2.61
N GLU A 16 -10.41 2.64 -1.50
CA GLU A 16 -11.17 3.88 -1.35
C GLU A 16 -10.24 5.11 -1.38
N THR A 17 -9.08 5.04 -0.72
CA THR A 17 -8.05 6.10 -0.81
C THR A 17 -7.54 6.27 -2.24
N ALA A 18 -7.23 5.17 -2.94
CA ALA A 18 -6.81 5.20 -4.34
C ALA A 18 -7.89 5.71 -5.31
N LEU A 19 -9.16 5.74 -4.87
CA LEU A 19 -10.29 6.21 -5.65
C LEU A 19 -10.78 7.59 -5.17
N GLU A 20 -10.08 8.24 -4.24
CA GLU A 20 -10.46 9.55 -3.72
C GLU A 20 -10.52 10.61 -4.83
N ASP A 21 -9.61 10.53 -5.80
CA ASP A 21 -9.55 11.38 -6.99
C ASP A 21 -10.45 10.87 -8.15
N SER A 22 -11.18 9.77 -7.93
CA SER A 22 -12.01 9.05 -8.90
C SER A 22 -11.26 8.36 -10.05
N ILE A 23 -9.93 8.24 -10.01
CA ILE A 23 -9.11 7.63 -11.06
C ILE A 23 -8.01 6.77 -10.43
N VAL A 24 -8.09 5.45 -10.58
CA VAL A 24 -6.94 4.58 -10.25
C VAL A 24 -6.00 4.50 -11.45
N THR A 25 -4.78 4.99 -11.27
CA THR A 25 -3.68 4.87 -12.23
C THR A 25 -3.10 3.45 -12.29
N ASP A 26 -2.31 3.15 -13.33
CA ASP A 26 -1.69 1.83 -13.48
C ASP A 26 -0.72 1.49 -12.34
N ASP A 27 -0.10 2.51 -11.76
CA ASP A 27 0.89 2.42 -10.69
C ASP A 27 0.22 2.21 -9.32
N GLU A 28 -0.86 2.94 -9.02
CA GLU A 28 -1.70 2.67 -7.85
C GLU A 28 -2.32 1.27 -7.93
N ALA A 29 -2.76 0.84 -9.12
CA ALA A 29 -3.22 -0.51 -9.33
C ALA A 29 -2.11 -1.55 -9.10
N ALA A 30 -0.84 -1.23 -9.38
CA ALA A 30 0.29 -2.09 -9.07
C ALA A 30 0.50 -2.22 -7.55
N ILE A 31 0.48 -1.11 -6.83
CA ILE A 31 0.58 -1.09 -5.37
C ILE A 31 -0.57 -1.88 -4.74
N LEU A 32 -1.81 -1.63 -5.17
CA LEU A 32 -3.00 -2.36 -4.71
C LEU A 32 -2.91 -3.87 -5.00
N ARG A 33 -2.42 -4.28 -6.17
CA ARG A 33 -2.23 -5.71 -6.46
C ARG A 33 -1.25 -6.37 -5.50
N VAL A 34 -0.13 -5.71 -5.20
CA VAL A 34 0.86 -6.21 -4.24
C VAL A 34 0.26 -6.28 -2.84
N LEU A 35 -0.47 -5.24 -2.42
CA LEU A 35 -1.13 -5.19 -1.13
C LEU A 35 -2.17 -6.30 -0.94
N GLY A 36 -3.00 -6.56 -1.96
CA GLY A 36 -3.95 -7.66 -1.93
C GLY A 36 -3.25 -9.01 -1.73
N ALA A 37 -2.14 -9.23 -2.44
CA ALA A 37 -1.36 -10.45 -2.32
C ALA A 37 -0.70 -10.61 -0.94
N THR A 38 -0.15 -9.53 -0.37
CA THR A 38 0.51 -9.58 0.95
C THR A 38 -0.47 -9.69 2.11
N LEU A 39 -1.65 -9.07 2.01
CA LEU A 39 -2.74 -9.19 2.98
C LEU A 39 -3.45 -10.55 2.89
N GLY A 40 -3.21 -11.33 1.83
CA GLY A 40 -3.85 -12.62 1.60
C GLY A 40 -5.29 -12.51 1.08
N VAL A 41 -5.64 -11.37 0.48
CA VAL A 41 -6.95 -11.13 -0.12
C VAL A 41 -7.07 -11.94 -1.42
N GLN A 42 -8.18 -12.63 -1.61
CA GLN A 42 -8.42 -13.40 -2.83
C GLN A 42 -8.60 -12.45 -4.02
N PRO A 43 -8.16 -12.82 -5.24
CA PRO A 43 -8.39 -11.99 -6.43
C PRO A 43 -9.87 -11.67 -6.67
N SER A 44 -10.78 -12.61 -6.36
CA SER A 44 -12.22 -12.38 -6.41
C SER A 44 -12.69 -11.30 -5.44
N ASP A 45 -12.07 -11.25 -4.26
CA ASP A 45 -12.38 -10.28 -3.21
C ASP A 45 -11.79 -8.90 -3.55
N THR A 46 -10.59 -8.85 -4.14
CA THR A 46 -10.02 -7.58 -4.62
C THR A 46 -10.90 -6.89 -5.66
N ALA A 47 -11.48 -7.67 -6.59
CA ALA A 47 -12.40 -7.15 -7.60
C ALA A 47 -13.70 -6.63 -6.96
N LEU A 48 -14.21 -7.33 -5.94
CA LEU A 48 -15.39 -6.88 -5.19
C LEU A 48 -15.10 -5.58 -4.41
N CYS A 49 -13.94 -5.44 -3.77
CA CYS A 49 -13.55 -4.20 -3.09
C CYS A 49 -13.49 -3.01 -4.06
N LEU A 50 -12.93 -3.21 -5.25
CA LEU A 50 -12.93 -2.21 -6.32
C LEU A 50 -14.34 -1.80 -6.75
N SER A 51 -15.25 -2.77 -6.95
CA SER A 51 -16.64 -2.46 -7.28
C SER A 51 -17.38 -1.74 -6.14
N ILE A 52 -17.11 -2.08 -4.88
CA ILE A 52 -17.67 -1.39 -3.72
C ILE A 52 -17.18 0.06 -3.66
N ALA A 53 -15.87 0.28 -3.76
CA ALA A 53 -15.27 1.61 -3.71
C ALA A 53 -15.73 2.51 -4.87
N ARG A 54 -16.03 1.92 -6.04
CA ARG A 54 -16.67 2.63 -7.19
C ARG A 54 -18.16 2.92 -7.00
N GLY A 55 -18.78 2.41 -5.94
CA GLY A 55 -20.22 2.53 -5.70
C GLY A 55 -21.09 1.63 -6.58
N GLU A 56 -20.51 0.63 -7.25
CA GLU A 56 -21.23 -0.36 -8.07
C GLU A 56 -21.88 -1.46 -7.21
N GLU A 57 -21.30 -1.73 -6.05
CA GLU A 57 -21.76 -2.73 -5.08
C GLU A 57 -21.98 -2.11 -3.69
N LEU A 58 -22.90 -2.68 -2.92
CA LEU A 58 -23.17 -2.25 -1.55
C LEU A 58 -22.05 -2.72 -0.63
N ASN A 59 -21.46 -1.79 0.13
CA ASN A 59 -20.47 -2.13 1.16
C ASN A 59 -21.13 -3.03 2.24
N PRO A 60 -20.73 -4.31 2.36
CA PRO A 60 -21.32 -5.22 3.33
C PRO A 60 -20.81 -4.97 4.76
N PHE A 61 -19.82 -4.09 4.95
CA PHE A 61 -19.10 -3.89 6.21
C PHE A 61 -19.63 -2.76 7.09
N GLY A 62 -20.60 -1.96 6.63
CA GLY A 62 -21.13 -0.80 7.36
C GLY A 62 -20.14 0.35 7.47
N ASP A 63 -20.39 1.29 8.40
CA ASP A 63 -19.40 2.32 8.77
C ASP A 63 -18.18 1.61 9.37
N MET A 64 -17.03 1.70 8.70
CA MET A 64 -15.80 1.03 9.14
C MET A 64 -15.23 1.73 10.36
N ASP A 65 -15.32 1.10 11.54
CA ASP A 65 -14.49 1.45 12.69
C ASP A 65 -13.00 1.21 12.37
N ASP A 66 -12.11 2.06 12.92
CA ASP A 66 -10.66 1.96 12.76
C ASP A 66 -10.18 0.53 13.07
N VAL A 67 -9.69 -0.16 12.04
CA VAL A 67 -9.24 -1.55 12.15
C VAL A 67 -7.82 -1.57 12.72
N GLU A 68 -7.69 -1.83 14.03
CA GLU A 68 -6.36 -2.03 14.66
C GLU A 68 -5.72 -3.35 14.20
N LEU A 69 -4.52 -3.28 13.60
CA LEU A 69 -3.78 -4.47 13.21
C LEU A 69 -3.01 -5.12 14.37
N ALA A 70 -3.12 -6.45 14.45
CA ALA A 70 -2.18 -7.30 15.19
C ALA A 70 -0.95 -7.61 14.33
N MET A 71 0.23 -7.45 14.92
CA MET A 71 1.58 -7.67 14.37
C MET A 71 1.69 -8.65 13.19
N GLY A 72 2.06 -8.10 12.03
CA GLY A 72 2.40 -8.82 10.79
C GLY A 72 2.67 -7.87 9.60
N THR A 73 2.83 -6.58 9.91
CA THR A 73 2.51 -5.44 9.04
C THR A 73 3.69 -4.88 8.25
N VAL A 74 4.91 -5.07 8.74
CA VAL A 74 6.13 -4.46 8.19
C VAL A 74 6.42 -4.95 6.76
N SER A 75 6.23 -6.24 6.48
CA SER A 75 6.45 -6.82 5.14
C SER A 75 5.44 -6.35 4.11
N THR A 76 4.19 -6.10 4.52
CA THR A 76 3.13 -5.56 3.64
C THR A 76 3.50 -4.16 3.17
N TYR A 77 3.92 -3.30 4.10
CA TYR A 77 4.39 -1.95 3.78
C TYR A 77 5.65 -1.97 2.92
N GLN A 78 6.63 -2.82 3.25
CA GLN A 78 7.85 -2.97 2.44
C GLN A 78 7.52 -3.34 0.99
N ALA A 79 6.60 -4.30 0.77
CA ALA A 79 6.24 -4.72 -0.58
C ALA A 79 5.55 -3.60 -1.36
N ALA A 80 4.66 -2.84 -0.72
CA ALA A 80 4.02 -1.68 -1.34
C ALA A 80 5.01 -0.56 -1.66
N LEU A 81 5.93 -0.28 -0.75
CA LEU A 81 6.99 0.72 -0.97
C LEU A 81 7.90 0.30 -2.14
N ILE A 82 8.29 -0.98 -2.22
CA ILE A 82 9.05 -1.49 -3.37
C ILE A 82 8.27 -1.33 -4.68
N ALA A 83 6.97 -1.61 -4.67
CA ALA A 83 6.12 -1.44 -5.87
C ALA A 83 6.07 0.01 -6.34
N ALA A 84 5.99 0.98 -5.42
CA ALA A 84 6.04 2.40 -5.75
C ALA A 84 7.46 2.83 -6.21
N LEU A 85 8.51 2.30 -5.57
CA LEU A 85 9.90 2.58 -5.96
C LEU A 85 10.30 1.98 -7.31
N ASP A 86 9.57 0.96 -7.79
CA ASP A 86 9.76 0.41 -9.12
C ASP A 86 9.36 1.40 -10.23
N ASP A 87 8.46 2.34 -9.93
CA ASP A 87 8.10 3.41 -10.86
C ASP A 87 9.16 4.55 -10.91
N GLU A 88 9.20 5.27 -12.02
CA GLU A 88 10.13 6.39 -12.25
C GLU A 88 9.86 7.59 -11.35
N VAL A 89 8.60 7.86 -10.98
CA VAL A 89 8.20 9.01 -10.16
C VAL A 89 7.04 8.64 -9.24
N ILE A 90 7.27 8.64 -7.92
CA ILE A 90 6.19 8.52 -6.95
C ILE A 90 5.37 9.82 -6.96
N THR A 91 4.08 9.68 -7.25
CA THR A 91 3.08 10.76 -7.29
C THR A 91 2.51 11.07 -5.90
N GLU A 92 1.75 12.17 -5.79
CA GLU A 92 1.09 12.56 -4.52
C GLU A 92 0.03 11.53 -4.07
N ASP A 93 -0.67 10.89 -5.02
CA ASP A 93 -1.73 9.91 -4.73
C ASP A 93 -1.14 8.57 -4.25
N GLU A 94 -0.06 8.10 -4.89
CA GLU A 94 0.70 6.94 -4.41
C GLU A 94 1.31 7.19 -3.04
N TRP A 95 1.77 8.42 -2.79
CA TRP A 95 2.25 8.84 -1.47
C TRP A 95 1.12 8.81 -0.44
N ALA A 96 -0.06 9.33 -0.77
CA ALA A 96 -1.22 9.30 0.11
C ALA A 96 -1.61 7.86 0.46
N LEU A 97 -1.54 6.95 -0.51
CA LEU A 97 -1.79 5.53 -0.31
C LEU A 97 -0.75 4.88 0.63
N LEU A 98 0.55 5.16 0.42
CA LEU A 98 1.62 4.65 1.28
C LEU A 98 1.57 5.23 2.69
N ASP A 99 1.29 6.52 2.86
CA ASP A 99 1.17 7.13 4.18
C ASP A 99 -0.10 6.66 4.91
N HIS A 100 -1.22 6.49 4.20
CA HIS A 100 -2.42 5.89 4.77
C HIS A 100 -2.14 4.46 5.24
N LEU A 101 -1.47 3.65 4.42
CA LEU A 101 -1.02 2.32 4.80
C LEU A 101 -0.08 2.37 6.02
N ARG A 102 0.90 3.28 6.05
CA ARG A 102 1.82 3.42 7.18
C ARG A 102 1.08 3.69 8.49
N ARG A 103 0.06 4.58 8.45
CA ARG A 103 -0.79 4.93 9.60
C ARG A 103 -1.66 3.76 10.03
N LEU A 104 -2.34 3.10 9.08
CA LEU A 104 -3.15 1.90 9.34
C LEU A 104 -2.33 0.80 10.01
N LEU A 105 -1.11 0.59 9.54
CA LEU A 105 -0.20 -0.41 10.06
C LEU A 105 0.55 0.02 11.34
N SER A 106 0.36 1.26 11.79
CA SER A 106 1.03 1.87 12.95
C SER A 106 2.56 1.66 12.94
N ILE A 107 3.18 1.84 11.76
CA ILE A 107 4.62 1.61 11.59
C ILE A 107 5.39 2.70 12.33
N GLN A 108 6.18 2.26 13.31
CA GLN A 108 7.06 3.12 14.07
C GLN A 108 8.25 3.60 13.21
N PRO A 109 8.83 4.77 13.52
CA PRO A 109 10.03 5.26 12.82
C PRO A 109 11.17 4.24 12.78
N ASP A 110 11.41 3.52 13.88
CA ASP A 110 12.45 2.47 13.93
C ASP A 110 12.14 1.30 12.98
N GLN A 111 10.86 0.94 12.83
CA GLN A 111 10.44 -0.10 11.88
C GLN A 111 10.58 0.39 10.45
N HIS A 112 10.28 1.66 10.19
CA HIS A 112 10.47 2.28 8.88
C HIS A 112 11.96 2.28 8.50
N ALA A 113 12.85 2.71 9.41
CA ALA A 113 14.29 2.65 9.20
C ALA A 113 14.81 1.23 8.93
N MET A 114 14.26 0.20 9.61
CA MET A 114 14.60 -1.19 9.31
C MET A 114 14.17 -1.63 7.90
N ILE A 115 13.03 -1.13 7.40
CA ILE A 115 12.55 -1.40 6.04
C ILE A 115 13.46 -0.73 5.01
N GLU A 116 13.87 0.52 5.27
CA GLU A 116 14.82 1.25 4.44
C GLU A 116 16.14 0.48 4.30
N GLU A 117 16.73 0.08 5.43
CA GLU A 117 17.97 -0.72 5.45
C GLU A 117 17.80 -2.04 4.68
N ALA A 118 16.63 -2.68 4.78
CA ALA A 118 16.33 -3.89 4.00
C ALA A 118 16.26 -3.62 2.50
N ILE A 119 15.66 -2.50 2.08
CA ILE A 119 15.61 -2.09 0.66
C ILE A 119 17.01 -1.73 0.16
N HIS A 120 17.81 -1.02 0.96
CA HIS A 120 19.21 -0.71 0.66
C HIS A 120 20.05 -1.99 0.48
N ALA A 121 19.90 -2.98 1.38
CA ALA A 121 20.62 -4.25 1.30
C ALA A 121 20.22 -5.09 0.07
N MET A 122 18.96 -4.98 -0.39
CA MET A 122 18.51 -5.62 -1.62
C MET A 122 19.08 -4.95 -2.88
N ALA A 123 19.43 -3.68 -2.80
CA ALA A 123 19.85 -2.87 -3.93
C ALA A 123 21.33 -3.04 -4.30
N GLU A 124 22.20 -3.47 -3.37
CA GLU A 124 23.60 -3.79 -3.66
C GLU A 124 23.78 -4.94 -4.68
N VAL A 125 22.70 -5.64 -5.05
CA VAL A 125 22.73 -6.87 -5.83
C VAL A 125 22.41 -6.66 -7.32
N ASP A 126 21.83 -5.50 -7.72
CA ASP A 126 21.26 -5.31 -9.07
C ASP A 126 21.13 -3.80 -9.49
N GLU A 127 21.25 -3.51 -10.79
CA GLU A 127 21.07 -2.15 -11.37
C GLU A 127 19.68 -1.54 -11.11
N GLN A 128 18.60 -2.36 -11.03
CA GLN A 128 17.27 -1.88 -10.63
C GLN A 128 17.23 -1.53 -9.14
N GLY A 129 17.95 -2.29 -8.32
CA GLY A 129 18.19 -1.99 -6.92
C GLY A 129 18.78 -0.59 -6.70
N GLN A 130 19.83 -0.24 -7.43
CA GLN A 130 20.47 1.08 -7.32
C GLN A 130 19.48 2.21 -7.65
N ARG A 131 18.64 2.03 -8.66
CA ARG A 131 17.58 2.99 -9.03
C ARG A 131 16.53 3.13 -7.93
N ARG A 132 16.15 2.02 -7.27
CA ARG A 132 15.23 2.06 -6.12
C ARG A 132 15.81 2.89 -4.96
N ILE A 133 17.11 2.80 -4.67
CA ILE A 133 17.74 3.64 -3.64
C ILE A 133 17.66 5.12 -4.01
N GLU A 134 18.08 5.50 -5.22
CA GLU A 134 18.07 6.91 -5.64
C GLU A 134 16.66 7.52 -5.57
N ARG A 135 15.64 6.70 -5.84
CA ARG A 135 14.22 7.07 -5.73
C ARG A 135 13.78 7.17 -4.27
N LEU A 136 14.22 6.24 -3.41
CA LEU A 136 13.95 6.28 -1.98
C LEU A 136 14.54 7.55 -1.33
N GLU A 137 15.76 7.94 -1.69
CA GLU A 137 16.36 9.18 -1.20
C GLU A 137 15.58 10.42 -1.65
N ARG A 138 15.09 10.45 -2.90
CA ARG A 138 14.18 11.51 -3.37
C ARG A 138 12.88 11.53 -2.61
N PHE A 139 12.28 10.36 -2.37
CA PHE A 139 11.06 10.20 -1.59
C PHE A 139 11.20 10.79 -0.18
N MET A 140 12.31 10.51 0.51
CA MET A 140 12.63 11.09 1.82
C MET A 140 12.85 12.60 1.78
N THR A 141 13.39 13.12 0.68
CA THR A 141 13.65 14.56 0.54
C THR A 141 12.36 15.37 0.39
N VAL A 142 11.34 14.78 -0.26
CA VAL A 142 10.01 15.39 -0.44
C VAL A 142 9.18 15.27 0.85
N CYS A 143 9.48 14.30 1.70
CA CYS A 143 8.71 14.00 2.90
C CYS A 143 9.61 13.92 4.15
N PRO A 144 9.97 15.06 4.78
CA PRO A 144 10.71 15.03 6.05
C PRO A 144 9.86 14.39 7.15
N LEU A 145 10.49 13.49 7.92
CA LEU A 145 9.94 12.83 9.11
C LEU A 145 9.40 13.81 10.16
#